data_AF-A0A3Q3IKK5-F1
#
_entry.id   AF-A0A3Q3IKK5-F1
#
_cell.length_a   1.000
_cell.length_b   1.000
_cell.length_c   1.000
_cell.angle_alpha   90.00
_cell.angle_beta   90.00
_cell.angle_gamma   90.00
#
_symmetry.space_group_name_H-M   'P 1'
#
loop_
_entity.id
_entity.type
_entity.pdbx_description
1 polymer ?
#
loop_
_entity_poly.entity_id
_entity_poly.type
_entity_poly.pdbx_seq_one_letter_code
_entity_poly.pdbx_strand_id
1 'polypeptide(L)'
;MAQDLTDVLEEWKCLEEEYQELRETHRMYLQKLDEISKLQNHCSSSISLQRKRLKELSHQAKKYSKGPSEEHSKNLEEMKEKIMMRPNAFFEMEAFLPQKNGLYLSLVLGNVNVTLLNKQSKFAYKDEYEKFKLCLTVILMLFSFICYFFVSYRFIDAILNFLLVWYYCTLTIRESILITNGSRIKGWWVVHHYISAFLSGVMLTWPDGNLYKTFRNQFLAYSFYQSFVQCLQYYYQSGCLYRLRTLGERHNMDLTVVYETLKSSCFFLMAQLPECKDWQVLMCSLSFIILFMGNFFTTLAVVRQKLKSRNQKPKSL
;
A
#
# COMPACT_ATOMS: atom_id res chain seq x y z
N MET A 1 19.49 -59.29 -0.14
CA MET A 1 18.73 -59.49 -1.40
C MET A 1 17.28 -59.89 -1.19
N ALA A 2 16.94 -61.06 -0.62
CA ALA A 2 15.52 -61.40 -0.41
C ALA A 2 14.84 -60.55 0.69
N GLN A 3 15.57 -60.25 1.77
CA GLN A 3 15.12 -59.34 2.83
C GLN A 3 14.91 -57.92 2.30
N ASP A 4 15.92 -57.34 1.61
CA ASP A 4 15.83 -56.04 0.91
C ASP A 4 14.60 -55.92 0.01
N LEU A 5 14.28 -56.96 -0.78
CA LEU A 5 13.14 -56.91 -1.69
C LEU A 5 11.81 -56.93 -0.93
N THR A 6 11.76 -57.59 0.22
CA THR A 6 10.56 -57.65 1.06
C THR A 6 10.32 -56.31 1.72
N ASP A 7 11.38 -55.69 2.25
CA ASP A 7 11.34 -54.35 2.85
C ASP A 7 10.91 -53.30 1.82
N VAL A 8 11.43 -53.36 0.57
CA VAL A 8 11.02 -52.47 -0.53
C VAL A 8 9.54 -52.68 -0.93
N LEU A 9 9.04 -53.91 -0.92
CA LEU A 9 7.63 -54.19 -1.23
C LEU A 9 6.68 -53.71 -0.13
N GLU A 10 7.11 -53.76 1.12
CA GLU A 10 6.36 -53.24 2.26
C GLU A 10 6.33 -51.70 2.25
N GLU A 11 7.47 -51.07 1.98
CA GLU A 11 7.56 -49.61 1.80
C GLU A 11 6.71 -49.14 0.60
N TRP A 12 6.69 -49.89 -0.50
CA TRP A 12 5.82 -49.61 -1.65
C TRP A 12 4.34 -49.67 -1.30
N LYS A 13 3.92 -50.65 -0.49
CA LYS A 13 2.51 -50.73 -0.03
C LYS A 13 2.15 -49.55 0.86
N CYS A 14 3.03 -49.18 1.79
CA CYS A 14 2.84 -48.01 2.64
C CYS A 14 2.68 -46.73 1.79
N LEU A 15 3.55 -46.55 0.80
CA LEU A 15 3.48 -45.42 -0.12
C LEU A 15 2.19 -45.41 -0.96
N GLU A 16 1.71 -46.57 -1.39
CA GLU A 16 0.45 -46.68 -2.13
C GLU A 16 -0.75 -46.31 -1.24
N GLU A 17 -0.75 -46.72 0.03
CA GLU A 17 -1.77 -46.32 1.01
C GLU A 17 -1.77 -44.80 1.25
N GLU A 18 -0.59 -44.19 1.47
CA GLU A 18 -0.43 -42.74 1.59
C GLU A 18 -0.91 -42.00 0.32
N TYR A 19 -0.63 -42.55 -0.87
CA TYR A 19 -1.08 -41.98 -2.13
C TYR A 19 -2.61 -41.99 -2.27
N GLN A 20 -3.28 -43.07 -1.85
CA GLN A 20 -4.74 -43.12 -1.84
C GLN A 20 -5.35 -42.10 -0.86
N GLU A 21 -4.77 -41.93 0.33
CA GLU A 21 -5.20 -40.90 1.28
C GLU A 21 -5.01 -39.47 0.72
N LEU A 22 -3.87 -39.20 0.08
CA LEU A 22 -3.60 -37.93 -0.58
C LEU A 22 -4.62 -37.63 -1.68
N ARG A 23 -4.99 -38.65 -2.46
CA ARG A 23 -5.97 -38.51 -3.56
C ARG A 23 -7.35 -38.16 -3.03
N GLU A 24 -7.81 -38.80 -1.96
CA GLU A 24 -9.08 -38.47 -1.33
C GLU A 24 -9.06 -37.07 -0.70
N THR A 25 -7.97 -36.70 -0.03
CA THR A 25 -7.77 -35.36 0.53
C THR A 25 -7.82 -34.28 -0.56
N HIS A 26 -7.16 -34.51 -1.69
CA HIS A 26 -7.19 -33.59 -2.83
C HIS A 26 -8.60 -33.46 -3.45
N ARG A 27 -9.34 -34.57 -3.55
CA ARG A 27 -10.74 -34.57 -4.00
C ARG A 27 -11.61 -33.71 -3.08
N MET A 28 -11.48 -33.88 -1.77
CA MET A 28 -12.20 -33.06 -0.78
C MET A 28 -11.82 -31.58 -0.87
N TYR A 29 -10.53 -31.27 -1.04
CA TYR A 29 -10.05 -29.91 -1.22
C TYR A 29 -10.72 -29.21 -2.42
N LEU A 30 -10.78 -29.87 -3.59
CA LEU A 30 -11.43 -29.32 -4.78
C LEU A 30 -12.93 -29.07 -4.57
N GLN A 31 -13.63 -29.99 -3.89
CA GLN A 31 -15.03 -29.80 -3.55
C GLN A 31 -15.25 -28.58 -2.66
N LYS A 32 -14.43 -28.42 -1.61
CA LYS A 32 -14.50 -27.26 -0.72
C LYS A 32 -14.18 -25.95 -1.42
N LEU A 33 -13.25 -25.96 -2.37
CA LEU A 33 -12.92 -24.79 -3.18
C LEU A 33 -14.10 -24.31 -4.03
N ASP A 34 -14.83 -25.23 -4.66
CA ASP A 34 -16.04 -24.92 -5.42
C ASP A 34 -17.18 -24.39 -4.52
N GLU A 35 -17.40 -25.02 -3.36
CA GLU A 35 -18.36 -24.53 -2.35
C GLU A 35 -18.06 -23.08 -1.91
N ILE A 36 -16.78 -22.78 -1.64
CA ILE A 36 -16.34 -21.43 -1.27
C ILE A 36 -16.64 -20.43 -2.39
N SER A 37 -16.33 -20.79 -3.65
CA SER A 37 -16.60 -19.93 -4.81
C SER A 37 -18.11 -19.61 -4.95
N LYS A 38 -18.97 -20.61 -4.78
CA LYS A 38 -20.43 -20.44 -4.80
C LYS A 38 -20.91 -19.48 -3.70
N LEU A 39 -20.41 -19.67 -2.47
CA LEU A 39 -20.74 -18.79 -1.34
C LEU A 39 -20.26 -17.35 -1.57
N GLN A 40 -19.06 -17.16 -2.11
CA GLN A 40 -18.53 -15.84 -2.44
C GLN A 40 -19.42 -15.07 -3.42
N ASN A 41 -19.86 -15.75 -4.49
CA ASN A 41 -20.75 -15.16 -5.50
C ASN A 41 -22.13 -14.82 -4.93
N HIS A 42 -22.68 -15.71 -4.11
CA HIS A 42 -23.96 -15.49 -3.44
C HIS A 42 -23.91 -14.31 -2.46
N CYS A 43 -22.87 -14.23 -1.62
CA CYS A 43 -22.67 -13.13 -0.68
C CYS A 43 -22.49 -11.79 -1.41
N SER A 44 -21.65 -11.75 -2.45
CA SER A 44 -21.40 -10.53 -3.24
C SER A 44 -22.68 -10.01 -3.90
N SER A 45 -23.47 -10.91 -4.48
CA SER A 45 -24.75 -10.57 -5.13
C SER A 45 -25.78 -10.09 -4.10
N SER A 46 -25.86 -10.75 -2.95
CA SER A 46 -26.78 -10.40 -1.86
C SER A 46 -26.46 -9.05 -1.23
N ILE A 47 -25.18 -8.73 -1.00
CA ILE A 47 -24.73 -7.44 -0.49
C ILE A 47 -25.06 -6.32 -1.49
N SER A 48 -24.81 -6.55 -2.79
CA SER A 48 -25.16 -5.60 -3.85
C SER A 48 -26.66 -5.29 -3.87
N LEU A 49 -27.50 -6.34 -3.79
CA LEU A 49 -28.96 -6.20 -3.74
C LEU A 49 -29.43 -5.44 -2.48
N GLN A 50 -28.89 -5.80 -1.31
CA GLN A 50 -29.21 -5.12 -0.05
C GLN A 50 -28.82 -3.64 -0.08
N ARG A 51 -27.64 -3.29 -0.64
CA ARG A 51 -27.24 -1.89 -0.82
C ARG A 51 -28.21 -1.10 -1.70
N LYS A 52 -28.70 -1.69 -2.78
CA LYS A 52 -29.69 -1.05 -3.67
C LYS A 52 -30.98 -0.78 -2.90
N ARG A 53 -31.54 -1.79 -2.23
CA ARG A 53 -32.76 -1.66 -1.42
C ARG A 53 -32.60 -0.65 -0.28
N LEU A 54 -31.44 -0.62 0.37
CA LEU A 54 -31.16 0.32 1.45
C LEU A 54 -31.14 1.77 0.97
N LYS A 55 -30.60 2.03 -0.22
CA LYS A 55 -30.65 3.36 -0.86
C LYS A 55 -32.08 3.79 -1.16
N GLU A 56 -32.89 2.88 -1.70
CA GLU A 56 -34.31 3.13 -1.99
C GLU A 56 -35.11 3.44 -0.70
N LEU A 57 -34.94 2.61 0.34
CA LEU A 57 -35.57 2.81 1.65
C LEU A 57 -35.11 4.11 2.32
N SER A 58 -33.83 4.47 2.22
CA SER A 58 -33.32 5.74 2.75
C SER A 58 -33.97 6.94 2.05
N HIS A 59 -34.20 6.85 0.74
CA HIS A 59 -34.89 7.90 -0.01
C HIS A 59 -36.36 8.02 0.40
N GLN A 60 -37.06 6.89 0.55
CA GLN A 60 -38.45 6.87 1.02
C GLN A 60 -38.57 7.40 2.45
N ALA A 61 -37.70 6.98 3.37
CA ALA A 61 -37.70 7.45 4.76
C ALA A 61 -37.52 8.97 4.89
N LYS A 62 -36.76 9.60 3.98
CA LYS A 62 -36.65 11.07 3.90
C LYS A 62 -37.95 11.75 3.46
N LYS A 63 -38.78 11.09 2.65
CA LYS A 63 -40.06 11.63 2.17
C LYS A 63 -41.12 11.68 3.28
N TYR A 64 -41.09 10.69 4.19
CA TYR A 64 -42.05 10.58 5.30
C TYR A 64 -41.63 11.32 6.59
N SER A 65 -40.43 11.92 6.63
CA SER A 65 -39.95 12.65 7.82
C SER A 65 -40.67 13.98 8.09
N LYS A 66 -41.65 14.36 7.26
CA LYS A 66 -42.41 15.62 7.39
C LYS A 66 -43.75 15.50 8.12
N GLY A 67 -44.12 14.34 8.66
CA GLY A 67 -45.26 14.29 9.58
C GLY A 67 -45.68 12.91 10.09
N PRO A 68 -45.00 12.33 11.09
CA PRO A 68 -45.55 11.20 11.83
C PRO A 68 -45.83 11.51 13.32
N SER A 69 -46.85 10.82 13.84
CA SER A 69 -47.20 10.68 15.27
C SER A 69 -46.04 10.12 16.12
N GLU A 70 -46.07 10.36 17.44
CA GLU A 70 -45.00 10.06 18.43
C GLU A 70 -44.49 8.60 18.40
N GLU A 71 -45.38 7.61 18.18
CA GLU A 71 -45.01 6.19 18.12
C GLU A 71 -44.36 5.80 16.78
N HIS A 72 -44.82 6.39 15.67
CA HIS A 72 -44.18 6.24 14.36
C HIS A 72 -42.81 6.91 14.29
N SER A 73 -42.58 7.95 15.10
CA SER A 73 -41.29 8.62 15.24
C SER A 73 -40.21 7.67 15.80
N LYS A 74 -40.54 6.90 16.85
CA LYS A 74 -39.58 5.97 17.50
C LYS A 74 -39.17 4.81 16.58
N ASN A 75 -40.14 4.19 15.89
CA ASN A 75 -39.88 3.13 14.91
C ASN A 75 -39.08 3.64 13.70
N LEU A 76 -39.32 4.90 13.28
CA LEU A 76 -38.60 5.53 12.18
C LEU A 76 -37.13 5.83 12.56
N GLU A 77 -36.87 6.27 13.79
CA GLU A 77 -35.49 6.48 14.27
C GLU A 77 -34.72 5.17 14.42
N GLU A 78 -35.33 4.11 14.96
CA GLU A 78 -34.70 2.78 15.02
C GLU A 78 -34.40 2.22 13.61
N MET A 79 -35.31 2.43 12.66
CA MET A 79 -35.09 2.10 11.25
C MET A 79 -33.93 2.91 10.65
N LYS A 80 -33.85 4.22 10.90
CA LYS A 80 -32.75 5.07 10.43
C LYS A 80 -31.40 4.64 11.01
N GLU A 81 -31.36 4.32 12.29
CA GLU A 81 -30.15 3.83 12.96
C GLU A 81 -29.67 2.52 12.31
N LYS A 82 -30.56 1.54 12.12
CA LYS A 82 -30.26 0.29 11.40
C LYS A 82 -29.81 0.55 9.96
N ILE A 83 -30.40 1.52 9.27
CA ILE A 83 -29.97 1.94 7.92
C ILE A 83 -28.55 2.54 7.94
N MET A 84 -28.18 3.27 8.99
CA MET A 84 -26.84 3.85 9.13
C MET A 84 -25.76 2.85 9.54
N MET A 85 -26.12 1.80 10.28
CA MET A 85 -25.15 0.77 10.72
C MET A 85 -24.87 -0.30 9.64
N ARG A 86 -25.87 -0.69 8.83
CA ARG A 86 -25.73 -1.74 7.81
C ARG A 86 -24.58 -1.54 6.81
N PRO A 87 -24.25 -0.31 6.33
CA PRO A 87 -23.11 -0.08 5.46
C PRO A 87 -21.77 -0.53 6.05
N ASN A 88 -21.55 -0.33 7.36
CA ASN A 88 -20.32 -0.77 8.04
C ASN A 88 -20.25 -2.30 8.12
N ALA A 89 -21.37 -2.96 8.43
CA ALA A 89 -21.44 -4.42 8.41
C ALA A 89 -21.14 -4.98 7.01
N PHE A 90 -21.68 -4.36 5.95
CA PHE A 90 -21.35 -4.77 4.57
C PHE A 90 -19.87 -4.57 4.24
N PHE A 91 -19.25 -3.48 4.71
CA PHE A 91 -17.83 -3.23 4.52
C PHE A 91 -16.96 -4.32 5.20
N GLU A 92 -17.31 -4.74 6.41
CA GLU A 92 -16.61 -5.82 7.11
C GLU A 92 -16.78 -7.18 6.41
N MET A 93 -17.99 -7.49 5.92
CA MET A 93 -18.24 -8.71 5.14
C MET A 93 -17.44 -8.72 3.84
N GLU A 94 -17.44 -7.61 3.11
CA GLU A 94 -16.71 -7.45 1.85
C GLU A 94 -15.20 -7.58 2.00
N ALA A 95 -14.63 -7.28 3.17
CA ALA A 95 -13.20 -7.43 3.42
C ALA A 95 -12.68 -8.88 3.24
N PHE A 96 -13.57 -9.87 3.22
CA PHE A 96 -13.27 -11.29 3.00
C PHE A 96 -13.82 -11.84 1.68
N LEU A 97 -14.36 -10.96 0.82
CA LEU A 97 -14.89 -11.31 -0.49
C LEU A 97 -13.97 -10.77 -1.60
N PRO A 98 -13.93 -11.45 -2.77
CA PRO A 98 -13.24 -10.96 -3.97
C PRO A 98 -13.57 -9.48 -4.27
N GLN A 99 -12.57 -8.60 -4.11
CA GLN A 99 -12.69 -7.17 -4.39
C GLN A 99 -12.42 -6.86 -5.86
N LYS A 100 -13.02 -5.77 -6.35
CA LYS A 100 -12.68 -5.23 -7.66
C LYS A 100 -11.38 -4.44 -7.57
N ASN A 101 -10.49 -4.66 -8.52
CA ASN A 101 -9.24 -3.90 -8.63
C ASN A 101 -9.54 -2.42 -8.93
N GLY A 102 -8.77 -1.52 -8.33
CA GLY A 102 -8.75 -0.12 -8.76
C GLY A 102 -8.20 0.04 -10.17
N LEU A 103 -8.43 1.19 -10.81
CA LEU A 103 -8.06 1.45 -12.20
C LEU A 103 -6.60 1.10 -12.53
N TYR A 104 -5.65 1.58 -11.70
CA TYR A 104 -4.22 1.28 -11.89
C TYR A 104 -3.91 -0.21 -11.85
N LEU A 105 -4.41 -0.90 -10.81
CA LEU A 105 -4.15 -2.33 -10.63
C LEU A 105 -4.82 -3.18 -11.72
N SER A 106 -6.01 -2.76 -12.18
CA SER A 106 -6.69 -3.38 -13.30
C SER A 106 -5.94 -3.17 -14.62
N LEU A 107 -5.31 -2.02 -14.83
CA LEU A 107 -4.48 -1.77 -16.00
C LEU A 107 -3.21 -2.66 -16.00
N VAL A 108 -2.58 -2.84 -14.84
CA VAL A 108 -1.31 -3.58 -14.71
C VAL A 108 -1.52 -5.10 -14.67
N LEU A 109 -2.52 -5.58 -13.93
CA LEU A 109 -2.74 -7.03 -13.69
C LEU A 109 -3.97 -7.59 -14.42
N GLY A 110 -4.75 -6.75 -15.10
CA GLY A 110 -6.01 -7.18 -15.72
C GLY A 110 -7.09 -7.50 -14.69
N ASN A 111 -7.99 -8.42 -15.07
CA ASN A 111 -9.14 -8.85 -14.25
C ASN A 111 -8.80 -9.92 -13.21
N VAL A 112 -7.51 -10.12 -12.88
CA VAL A 112 -7.10 -11.10 -11.87
C VAL A 112 -7.42 -10.58 -10.47
N ASN A 113 -8.08 -11.40 -9.65
CA ASN A 113 -8.41 -11.03 -8.28
C ASN A 113 -7.19 -11.19 -7.35
N VAL A 114 -6.76 -10.10 -6.71
CA VAL A 114 -5.63 -10.09 -5.76
C VAL A 114 -6.07 -10.10 -4.29
N THR A 115 -7.33 -10.45 -4.02
CA THR A 115 -7.87 -10.43 -2.67
C THR A 115 -7.33 -11.60 -1.86
N LEU A 116 -6.70 -11.26 -0.75
CA LEU A 116 -6.21 -12.18 0.26
C LEU A 116 -7.36 -12.47 1.23
N LEU A 117 -8.00 -13.62 1.09
CA LEU A 117 -9.20 -13.96 1.86
C LEU A 117 -8.91 -14.23 3.35
N ASN A 118 -7.70 -14.67 3.69
CA ASN A 118 -7.31 -14.99 5.05
C ASN A 118 -6.62 -13.79 5.73
N LYS A 119 -6.93 -13.54 7.01
CA LYS A 119 -6.21 -12.53 7.81
C LYS A 119 -4.72 -12.85 7.87
N GLN A 120 -4.34 -14.12 8.00
CA GLN A 120 -2.93 -14.52 8.05
C GLN A 120 -2.19 -14.19 6.76
N SER A 121 -2.80 -14.43 5.59
CA SER A 121 -2.17 -14.10 4.30
C SER A 121 -2.06 -12.60 4.08
N LYS A 122 -3.04 -11.80 4.53
CA LYS A 122 -2.92 -10.32 4.55
C LYS A 122 -1.72 -9.85 5.38
N PHE A 123 -1.53 -10.41 6.58
CA PHE A 123 -0.39 -10.06 7.43
C PHE A 123 0.94 -10.54 6.84
N ALA A 124 1.00 -11.76 6.31
CA ALA A 124 2.19 -12.31 5.67
C ALA A 124 2.62 -11.45 4.47
N TYR A 125 1.67 -11.08 3.60
CA TYR A 125 1.95 -10.21 2.46
C TYR A 125 2.48 -8.83 2.90
N LYS A 126 1.88 -8.25 3.95
CA LYS A 126 2.35 -6.98 4.51
C LYS A 126 3.78 -7.08 5.07
N ASP A 127 4.09 -8.17 5.76
CA ASP A 127 5.43 -8.43 6.30
C ASP A 127 6.47 -8.56 5.17
N GLU A 128 6.14 -9.31 4.11
CA GLU A 128 6.99 -9.44 2.92
C GLU A 128 7.13 -8.13 2.13
N TYR A 129 6.10 -7.29 2.11
CA TYR A 129 6.20 -5.93 1.56
C TYR A 129 7.18 -5.06 2.36
N GLU A 130 7.07 -5.04 3.69
CA GLU A 130 7.95 -4.20 4.51
C GLU A 130 9.40 -4.69 4.49
N LYS A 131 9.63 -6.02 4.52
CA LYS A 131 10.97 -6.62 4.35
C LYS A 131 11.58 -6.23 3.00
N PHE A 132 10.83 -6.38 1.92
CA PHE A 132 11.25 -5.97 0.58
C PHE A 132 11.62 -4.48 0.56
N LYS A 133 10.74 -3.63 1.09
CA LYS A 133 10.94 -2.18 1.14
C LYS A 133 12.22 -1.82 1.88
N LEU A 134 12.46 -2.40 3.06
CA LEU A 134 13.67 -2.15 3.85
C LEU A 134 14.93 -2.63 3.13
N CYS A 135 14.94 -3.88 2.67
CA CYS A 135 16.10 -4.49 2.01
C CYS A 135 16.54 -3.64 0.80
N LEU A 136 15.60 -3.28 -0.07
CA LEU A 136 15.91 -2.47 -1.24
C LEU A 136 16.29 -1.03 -0.88
N THR A 137 15.71 -0.45 0.17
CA THR A 137 16.11 0.88 0.66
C THR A 137 17.57 0.89 1.12
N VAL A 138 18.01 -0.15 1.84
CA VAL A 138 19.41 -0.28 2.28
C VAL A 138 20.35 -0.45 1.10
N ILE A 139 20.00 -1.29 0.12
CA ILE A 139 20.79 -1.46 -1.12
C ILE A 139 20.92 -0.12 -1.86
N LEU A 140 19.81 0.60 -2.06
CA LEU A 140 19.78 1.91 -2.72
C LEU A 140 20.61 2.95 -1.97
N MET A 141 20.57 2.95 -0.64
CA MET A 141 21.36 3.85 0.19
C MET A 141 22.87 3.60 0.01
N LEU A 142 23.31 2.34 0.14
CA LEU A 142 24.71 1.97 -0.03
C LEU A 142 25.20 2.24 -1.46
N PHE A 143 24.38 1.92 -2.45
CA PHE A 143 24.74 2.14 -3.85
C PHE A 143 24.83 3.64 -4.18
N SER A 144 23.90 4.45 -3.68
CA SER A 144 23.95 5.92 -3.81
C SER A 144 25.19 6.50 -3.12
N PHE A 145 25.55 5.98 -1.94
CA PHE A 145 26.77 6.38 -1.23
C PHE A 145 28.04 6.06 -2.05
N ILE A 146 28.10 4.86 -2.64
CA ILE A 146 29.23 4.45 -3.49
C ILE A 146 29.36 5.35 -4.72
N CYS A 147 28.24 5.64 -5.41
CA CYS A 147 28.22 6.54 -6.57
C CYS A 147 28.53 7.99 -6.19
N TYR A 148 28.26 8.41 -4.96
CA TYR A 148 28.55 9.78 -4.54
C TYR A 148 30.05 9.97 -4.24
N PHE A 149 30.67 9.05 -3.50
CA PHE A 149 32.04 9.24 -2.99
C PHE A 149 33.14 8.59 -3.83
N PHE A 150 32.86 7.46 -4.49
CA PHE A 150 33.93 6.62 -5.06
C PHE A 150 33.83 6.42 -6.56
N VAL A 151 32.63 6.47 -7.14
CA VAL A 151 32.40 6.10 -8.54
C VAL A 151 31.68 7.20 -9.31
N SER A 152 32.27 7.70 -10.40
CA SER A 152 31.68 8.75 -11.24
C SER A 152 31.52 8.33 -12.70
N TYR A 153 30.94 7.14 -12.92
CA TYR A 153 30.64 6.63 -14.26
C TYR A 153 29.14 6.70 -14.56
N ARG A 154 28.77 7.32 -15.69
CA ARG A 154 27.38 7.46 -16.14
C ARG A 154 26.64 6.12 -16.24
N PHE A 155 27.33 5.06 -16.61
CA PHE A 155 26.78 3.71 -16.70
C PHE A 155 26.34 3.18 -15.33
N ILE A 156 27.15 3.39 -14.29
CA ILE A 156 26.83 2.98 -12.92
C ILE A 156 25.66 3.78 -12.37
N ASP A 157 25.63 5.10 -12.65
CA ASP A 157 24.47 5.93 -12.32
C ASP A 157 23.20 5.44 -13.06
N ALA A 158 23.32 4.95 -14.30
CA ALA A 158 22.19 4.37 -15.04
C ALA A 158 21.62 3.14 -14.32
N ILE A 159 22.49 2.26 -13.83
CA ILE A 159 22.07 1.06 -13.08
C ILE A 159 21.34 1.47 -11.80
N LEU A 160 21.85 2.45 -11.06
CA LEU A 160 21.19 2.97 -9.86
C LEU A 160 19.81 3.57 -10.20
N ASN A 161 19.72 4.40 -11.25
CA ASN A 161 18.46 5.01 -11.67
C ASN A 161 17.45 3.98 -12.16
N PHE A 162 17.89 2.97 -12.92
CA PHE A 162 17.04 1.86 -13.32
C PHE A 162 16.50 1.09 -12.11
N LEU A 163 17.36 0.82 -11.12
CA LEU A 163 16.95 0.18 -9.87
C LEU A 163 15.92 1.03 -9.10
N LEU A 164 16.07 2.36 -9.08
CA LEU A 164 15.09 3.28 -8.48
C LEU A 164 13.74 3.25 -9.21
N VAL A 165 13.74 3.30 -10.55
CA VAL A 165 12.51 3.17 -11.35
C VAL A 165 11.81 1.86 -11.03
N TRP A 166 12.54 0.74 -11.12
CA TRP A 166 12.01 -0.58 -10.83
C TRP A 166 11.47 -0.69 -9.40
N TYR A 167 12.19 -0.15 -8.42
CA TYR A 167 11.81 -0.15 -7.02
C TYR A 167 10.48 0.60 -6.79
N TYR A 168 10.37 1.84 -7.26
CA TYR A 168 9.16 2.63 -7.07
C TYR A 168 7.96 2.08 -7.84
N CYS A 169 8.15 1.58 -9.07
CA CYS A 169 7.10 0.86 -9.80
C CYS A 169 6.61 -0.36 -9.01
N THR A 170 7.53 -1.15 -8.46
CA THR A 170 7.18 -2.33 -7.64
C THR A 170 6.44 -1.93 -6.36
N LEU A 171 6.85 -0.85 -5.69
CA LEU A 171 6.14 -0.32 -4.53
C LEU A 171 4.70 0.05 -4.87
N THR A 172 4.46 0.79 -5.95
CA THR A 172 3.09 1.21 -6.32
C THR A 172 2.16 0.02 -6.57
N ILE A 173 2.67 -1.07 -7.16
CA ILE A 173 1.91 -2.30 -7.38
C ILE A 173 1.60 -2.97 -6.04
N ARG A 174 2.62 -3.19 -5.20
CA ARG A 174 2.45 -3.86 -3.90
C ARG A 174 1.54 -3.06 -2.96
N GLU A 175 1.64 -1.73 -2.97
CA GLU A 175 0.78 -0.84 -2.19
C GLU A 175 -0.66 -0.83 -2.70
N SER A 176 -0.86 -0.90 -4.01
CA SER A 176 -2.21 -1.04 -4.60
C SER A 176 -2.89 -2.35 -4.18
N ILE A 177 -2.11 -3.45 -4.10
CA ILE A 177 -2.59 -4.74 -3.56
C ILE A 177 -2.93 -4.60 -2.07
N LEU A 178 -2.07 -3.94 -1.27
CA LEU A 178 -2.33 -3.68 0.14
C LEU A 178 -3.60 -2.84 0.36
N ILE A 179 -3.79 -1.78 -0.42
CA ILE A 179 -4.96 -0.90 -0.34
C ILE A 179 -6.23 -1.68 -0.67
N THR A 180 -6.22 -2.49 -1.74
CA THR A 180 -7.35 -3.35 -2.12
C THR A 180 -7.70 -4.36 -1.01
N ASN A 181 -6.71 -4.77 -0.22
CA ASN A 181 -6.88 -5.69 0.90
C ASN A 181 -7.18 -5.01 2.26
N GLY A 182 -7.39 -3.70 2.27
CA GLY A 182 -7.85 -2.93 3.44
C GLY A 182 -6.75 -2.16 4.19
N SER A 183 -5.51 -2.13 3.68
CA SER A 183 -4.43 -1.33 4.27
C SER A 183 -4.69 0.16 4.09
N ARG A 184 -4.56 0.95 5.16
CA ARG A 184 -4.76 2.41 5.13
C ARG A 184 -3.45 3.12 4.84
N ILE A 185 -3.05 3.12 3.57
CA ILE A 185 -1.90 3.88 3.09
C ILE A 185 -2.39 5.28 2.71
N LYS A 186 -1.73 6.33 3.19
CA LYS A 186 -2.14 7.69 2.83
C LYS A 186 -1.85 7.95 1.35
N GLY A 187 -2.83 8.51 0.64
CA GLY A 187 -2.74 8.73 -0.80
C GLY A 187 -1.53 9.55 -1.25
N TRP A 188 -1.04 10.49 -0.41
CA TRP A 188 0.17 11.24 -0.71
C TRP A 188 1.40 10.34 -0.93
N TRP A 189 1.60 9.29 -0.13
CA TRP A 189 2.75 8.39 -0.28
C TRP A 189 2.72 7.63 -1.60
N VAL A 190 1.52 7.18 -2.00
CA VAL A 190 1.30 6.54 -3.28
C VAL A 190 1.66 7.50 -4.43
N VAL A 191 1.20 8.75 -4.36
CA VAL A 191 1.54 9.80 -5.34
C VAL A 191 3.04 10.10 -5.34
N HIS A 192 3.67 10.17 -4.17
CA HIS A 192 5.10 10.37 -4.03
C HIS A 192 5.88 9.27 -4.75
N HIS A 193 5.50 8.00 -4.61
CA HIS A 193 6.18 6.90 -5.31
C HIS A 193 6.06 7.02 -6.84
N TYR A 194 4.90 7.43 -7.37
CA TYR A 194 4.76 7.69 -8.82
C TYR A 194 5.68 8.81 -9.30
N ILE A 195 5.78 9.92 -8.55
CA ILE A 195 6.66 11.04 -8.91
C ILE A 195 8.13 10.62 -8.82
N SER A 196 8.51 9.84 -7.79
CA SER A 196 9.89 9.34 -7.65
C SER A 196 10.28 8.36 -8.77
N ALA A 197 9.34 7.51 -9.22
CA ALA A 197 9.55 6.64 -10.39
C ALA A 197 9.79 7.46 -11.66
N PHE A 198 8.94 8.47 -11.91
CA PHE A 198 9.07 9.38 -13.05
C PHE A 198 10.40 10.13 -13.02
N LEU A 199 10.75 10.73 -11.87
CA LEU A 199 11.99 11.47 -11.67
C LEU A 199 13.22 10.59 -11.93
N SER A 200 13.21 9.35 -11.44
CA SER A 200 14.30 8.39 -11.68
C SER A 200 14.39 7.99 -13.16
N GLY A 201 13.26 7.94 -13.88
CA GLY A 201 13.21 7.71 -15.32
C GLY A 201 13.77 8.89 -16.13
N VAL A 202 13.51 10.13 -15.70
CA VAL A 202 14.12 11.33 -16.27
C VAL A 202 15.64 11.30 -16.08
N MET A 203 16.12 10.96 -14.88
CA MET A 203 17.55 10.79 -14.60
C MET A 203 18.19 9.66 -15.42
N LEU A 204 17.48 8.54 -15.59
CA LEU A 204 17.94 7.41 -16.39
C LEU A 204 18.14 7.78 -17.87
N THR A 205 17.27 8.63 -18.41
CA THR A 205 17.30 9.05 -19.83
C THR A 205 18.12 10.30 -20.08
N TRP A 206 18.68 10.93 -19.05
CA TRP A 206 19.49 12.14 -19.21
C TRP A 206 20.86 11.81 -19.84
N PRO A 207 21.21 12.35 -21.01
CA PRO A 207 22.51 12.10 -21.64
C PRO A 207 23.68 12.62 -20.80
N ASP A 208 24.86 12.04 -20.97
CA ASP A 208 26.07 12.55 -20.33
C ASP A 208 26.41 13.95 -20.90
N GLY A 209 26.39 14.95 -20.03
CA GLY A 209 26.54 16.35 -20.40
C GLY A 209 26.86 17.22 -19.19
N ASN A 210 27.20 18.49 -19.42
CA ASN A 210 27.57 19.40 -18.34
C ASN A 210 26.42 19.58 -17.33
N LEU A 211 25.18 19.76 -17.82
CA LEU A 211 23.99 19.90 -16.98
C LEU A 211 23.73 18.67 -16.11
N TYR A 212 23.87 17.47 -16.68
CA TYR A 212 23.79 16.21 -15.92
C TYR A 212 24.83 16.18 -14.80
N LYS A 213 26.11 16.46 -15.10
CA LYS A 213 27.20 16.47 -14.12
C LYS A 213 26.97 17.48 -13.00
N THR A 214 26.45 18.67 -13.34
CA THR A 214 26.10 19.70 -12.36
C THR A 214 24.96 19.27 -11.45
N PHE A 215 24.00 18.46 -11.93
CA PHE A 215 22.83 18.00 -11.17
C PHE A 215 23.03 16.65 -10.44
N ARG A 216 23.99 15.85 -10.92
CA ARG A 216 24.26 14.48 -10.49
C ARG A 216 24.41 14.37 -8.97
N ASN A 217 25.28 15.19 -8.39
CA ASN A 217 25.62 15.07 -6.98
C ASN A 217 24.43 15.44 -6.07
N GLN A 218 23.60 16.40 -6.49
CA GLN A 218 22.39 16.79 -5.78
C GLN A 218 21.38 15.65 -5.80
N PHE A 219 21.20 14.99 -6.95
CA PHE A 219 20.31 13.84 -7.07
C PHE A 219 20.81 12.64 -6.24
N LEU A 220 22.11 12.31 -6.30
CA LEU A 220 22.68 11.22 -5.50
C LEU A 220 22.58 11.50 -3.99
N ALA A 221 22.86 12.73 -3.57
CA ALA A 221 22.68 13.14 -2.17
C ALA A 221 21.21 13.09 -1.73
N TYR A 222 20.28 13.48 -2.61
CA TYR A 222 18.85 13.35 -2.37
C TYR A 222 18.44 11.88 -2.24
N SER A 223 18.85 11.00 -3.16
CA SER A 223 18.55 9.57 -3.13
C SER A 223 19.09 8.90 -1.86
N PHE A 224 20.34 9.20 -1.49
CA PHE A 224 20.93 8.72 -0.23
C PHE A 224 20.11 9.20 0.98
N TYR A 225 19.82 10.50 1.05
CA TYR A 225 19.06 11.09 2.16
C TYR A 225 17.66 10.47 2.25
N GLN A 226 16.97 10.30 1.13
CA GLN A 226 15.63 9.74 1.08
C GLN A 226 15.64 8.29 1.57
N SER A 227 16.58 7.47 1.11
CA SER A 227 16.73 6.10 1.60
C SER A 227 17.04 6.05 3.10
N PHE A 228 17.89 6.96 3.59
CA PHE A 228 18.17 7.06 5.02
C PHE A 228 16.93 7.42 5.85
N VAL A 229 16.16 8.44 5.43
CA VAL A 229 14.90 8.82 6.08
C VAL A 229 13.92 7.66 6.07
N GLN A 230 13.82 6.92 4.97
CA GLN A 230 12.92 5.78 4.85
C GLN A 230 13.32 4.61 5.78
N CYS A 231 14.62 4.40 6.01
CA CYS A 231 15.11 3.48 7.05
C CYS A 231 14.69 3.93 8.46
N LEU A 232 14.85 5.22 8.78
CA LEU A 232 14.43 5.77 10.08
C LEU A 232 12.91 5.68 10.28
N GLN A 233 12.13 5.99 9.24
CA GLN A 233 10.67 5.86 9.25
C GLN A 233 10.27 4.41 9.52
N TYR A 234 10.90 3.44 8.84
CA TYR A 234 10.65 2.03 9.06
C TYR A 234 10.96 1.61 10.51
N TYR A 235 12.12 2.02 11.06
CA TYR A 235 12.50 1.70 12.43
C TYR A 235 11.49 2.28 13.44
N TYR A 236 11.11 3.54 13.26
CA TYR A 236 10.12 4.22 14.11
C TYR A 236 8.74 3.54 14.05
N GLN A 237 8.27 3.20 12.84
CA GLN A 237 6.98 2.55 12.62
C GLN A 237 6.97 1.13 13.19
N SER A 238 8.04 0.36 12.98
CA SER A 238 8.18 -1.00 13.51
C SER A 238 8.16 -1.00 15.04
N GLY A 239 8.87 -0.05 15.68
CA GLY A 239 8.84 0.12 17.13
C GLY A 239 7.48 0.54 17.67
N CYS A 240 6.74 1.40 16.95
CA CYS A 240 5.38 1.78 17.33
C CYS A 240 4.39 0.61 17.22
N LEU A 241 4.45 -0.13 16.12
CA LEU A 241 3.62 -1.29 15.85
C LEU A 241 3.89 -2.43 16.86
N TYR A 242 5.16 -2.63 17.23
CA TYR A 242 5.54 -3.58 18.29
C TYR A 242 4.91 -3.22 19.63
N ARG A 243 4.98 -1.94 20.06
CA ARG A 243 4.35 -1.49 21.31
C ARG A 243 2.83 -1.68 21.30
N LEU A 244 2.15 -1.35 20.20
CA LEU A 244 0.71 -1.57 20.06
C LEU A 244 0.35 -3.07 20.15
N ARG A 245 1.19 -3.94 19.56
CA ARG A 245 1.03 -5.40 19.62
C ARG A 245 1.21 -5.95 21.03
N THR A 246 2.18 -5.44 21.80
CA THR A 246 2.40 -5.86 23.19
C THR A 246 1.33 -5.33 24.15
N LEU A 247 0.66 -4.23 23.81
CA LEU A 247 -0.42 -3.63 24.62
C LEU A 247 -1.80 -4.27 24.37
N GLY A 248 -1.92 -5.25 23.48
CA GLY A 248 -3.19 -5.94 23.19
C GLY A 248 -4.23 -5.12 22.43
N GLU A 249 -3.95 -3.86 22.09
CA GLU A 249 -4.82 -3.01 21.28
C GLU A 249 -4.74 -3.39 19.79
N ARG A 250 -5.52 -4.41 19.40
CA ARG A 250 -5.80 -4.72 18.00
C ARG A 250 -6.84 -3.75 17.45
N HIS A 251 -6.39 -2.58 16.99
CA HIS A 251 -7.14 -1.91 15.92
C HIS A 251 -6.26 -1.06 14.98
N ASN A 252 -6.50 -1.30 13.69
CA ASN A 252 -6.06 -0.56 12.50
C ASN A 252 -4.64 -0.80 11.96
N MET A 253 -4.61 -1.18 10.67
CA MET A 253 -3.47 -1.09 9.76
C MET A 253 -3.21 0.37 9.40
N ASP A 254 -2.86 1.21 10.37
CA ASP A 254 -2.57 2.62 10.11
C ASP A 254 -1.10 2.79 9.69
N LEU A 255 -0.87 3.40 8.52
CA LEU A 255 0.43 3.95 8.14
C LEU A 255 0.44 5.45 8.46
N THR A 256 1.27 5.87 9.42
CA THR A 256 1.34 7.27 9.85
C THR A 256 2.56 8.00 9.31
N VAL A 257 2.30 9.24 8.87
CA VAL A 257 3.20 10.22 8.22
C VAL A 257 4.23 10.77 9.19
N VAL A 258 5.48 10.87 8.75
CA VAL A 258 6.54 11.60 9.45
C VAL A 258 7.36 12.42 8.45
N TYR A 259 7.12 13.74 8.50
CA TYR A 259 7.95 14.92 8.24
C TYR A 259 9.13 14.81 7.25
N GLU A 260 8.94 15.37 6.06
CA GLU A 260 10.03 15.80 5.17
C GLU A 260 9.94 17.32 4.98
N THR A 261 10.70 18.06 5.78
CA THR A 261 10.94 19.50 5.55
C THR A 261 12.43 19.73 5.70
N LEU A 262 13.09 20.00 4.56
CA LEU A 262 14.24 20.90 4.35
C LEU A 262 15.14 20.34 3.26
N LYS A 263 14.87 20.75 2.01
CA LYS A 263 15.85 20.96 0.91
C LYS A 263 15.13 21.34 -0.40
N SER A 264 14.17 22.27 -0.38
CA SER A 264 13.53 22.77 -1.62
C SER A 264 14.03 24.16 -2.01
N SER A 265 14.49 24.96 -1.05
CA SER A 265 15.01 26.31 -1.28
C SER A 265 16.26 26.36 -2.17
N CYS A 266 17.08 25.30 -2.23
CA CYS A 266 18.25 25.26 -3.13
C CYS A 266 17.91 24.88 -4.59
N PHE A 267 16.75 24.26 -4.86
CA PHE A 267 16.41 23.79 -6.22
C PHE A 267 15.81 24.90 -7.09
N PHE A 268 15.13 25.88 -6.50
CA PHE A 268 14.53 27.00 -7.25
C PHE A 268 15.60 27.94 -7.85
N LEU A 269 16.79 28.01 -7.27
CA LEU A 269 17.86 28.90 -7.72
C LEU A 269 18.55 28.41 -9.01
N MET A 270 18.52 27.11 -9.31
CA MET A 270 19.09 26.56 -10.56
C MET A 270 18.16 26.73 -11.77
N ALA A 271 16.85 26.88 -11.55
CA ALA A 271 15.85 27.05 -12.62
C ALA A 271 15.84 28.46 -13.24
N GLN A 272 16.64 29.40 -12.71
CA GLN A 272 16.75 30.77 -13.22
C GLN A 272 17.97 31.01 -14.12
N LEU A 273 18.77 29.98 -14.42
CA LEU A 273 19.86 30.13 -15.37
C LEU A 273 19.30 30.19 -16.81
N PRO A 274 19.48 31.31 -17.53
CA PRO A 274 19.00 31.45 -18.89
C PRO A 274 19.95 30.64 -19.79
N GLU A 275 19.52 29.43 -20.15
CA GLU A 275 19.93 28.58 -21.28
C GLU A 275 19.86 27.07 -20.93
N CYS A 276 18.68 26.55 -20.61
CA CYS A 276 18.47 25.10 -20.52
C CYS A 276 17.66 24.59 -21.71
N LYS A 277 18.36 24.02 -22.71
CA LYS A 277 17.74 23.28 -23.83
C LYS A 277 17.29 21.86 -23.43
N ASP A 278 17.72 21.37 -22.26
CA ASP A 278 17.39 20.04 -21.76
C ASP A 278 16.05 20.04 -21.00
N TRP A 279 15.03 19.42 -21.58
CA TRP A 279 13.70 19.28 -20.98
C TRP A 279 13.73 18.54 -19.62
N GLN A 280 14.76 17.72 -19.38
CA GLN A 280 14.96 16.99 -18.15
C GLN A 280 15.11 17.92 -16.94
N VAL A 281 15.77 19.08 -17.09
CA VAL A 281 15.93 20.07 -16.02
C VAL A 281 14.57 20.59 -15.56
N LEU A 282 13.70 20.91 -16.52
CA LEU A 282 12.35 21.39 -16.25
C LEU A 282 11.53 20.31 -15.53
N MET A 283 11.56 19.07 -16.03
CA MET A 283 10.79 17.96 -15.45
C MET A 283 11.26 17.58 -14.05
N CYS A 284 12.57 17.56 -13.79
CA CYS A 284 13.11 17.38 -12.46
C CYS A 284 12.65 18.50 -11.52
N SER A 285 12.78 19.76 -11.94
CA SER A 285 12.39 20.93 -11.14
C SER A 285 10.91 20.90 -10.74
N LEU A 286 10.01 20.62 -11.69
CA LEU A 286 8.58 20.47 -11.43
C LEU A 286 8.30 19.33 -10.46
N SER A 287 8.94 18.17 -10.66
CA SER A 287 8.79 17.00 -9.80
C SER A 287 9.19 17.32 -8.35
N PHE A 288 10.34 17.96 -8.15
CA PHE A 288 10.80 18.36 -6.81
C PHE A 288 9.90 19.40 -6.14
N ILE A 289 9.32 20.33 -6.89
CA ILE A 289 8.35 21.30 -6.35
C ILE A 289 7.09 20.57 -5.88
N ILE A 290 6.56 19.63 -6.66
CA ILE A 290 5.37 18.87 -6.28
C ILE A 290 5.66 18.03 -5.02
N LEU A 291 6.80 17.33 -4.98
CA LEU A 291 7.24 16.56 -3.81
C LEU A 291 7.34 17.45 -2.57
N PHE A 292 7.98 18.60 -2.70
CA PHE A 292 8.08 19.56 -1.60
C PHE A 292 6.70 20.03 -1.12
N MET A 293 5.83 20.46 -2.03
CA MET A 293 4.50 20.98 -1.68
C MET A 293 3.66 19.93 -0.96
N GLY A 294 3.63 18.69 -1.45
CA GLY A 294 2.85 17.65 -0.78
C GLY A 294 3.44 17.22 0.56
N ASN A 295 4.77 17.14 0.69
CA ASN A 295 5.43 16.89 1.97
C ASN A 295 5.17 18.03 2.98
N PHE A 296 5.18 19.28 2.53
CA PHE A 296 4.87 20.45 3.35
C PHE A 296 3.42 20.45 3.82
N PHE A 297 2.45 20.24 2.92
CA PHE A 297 1.03 20.24 3.29
C PHE A 297 0.65 19.06 4.19
N THR A 298 1.19 17.88 3.94
CA THR A 298 0.94 16.71 4.80
C THR A 298 1.53 16.91 6.19
N THR A 299 2.73 17.48 6.28
CA THR A 299 3.36 17.89 7.53
C THR A 299 2.49 18.90 8.28
N LEU A 300 2.06 19.97 7.60
CA LEU A 300 1.20 21.01 8.19
C LEU A 300 -0.12 20.44 8.69
N ALA A 301 -0.75 19.53 7.94
CA ALA A 301 -1.98 18.85 8.34
C ALA A 301 -1.78 18.04 9.63
N VAL A 302 -0.68 17.29 9.75
CA VAL A 302 -0.37 16.51 10.96
C VAL A 302 -0.09 17.42 12.15
N VAL A 303 0.64 18.52 11.96
CA VAL A 303 0.90 19.51 13.02
C VAL A 303 -0.41 20.13 13.50
N ARG A 304 -1.26 20.60 12.58
CA ARG A 304 -2.58 21.16 12.91
C ARG A 304 -3.45 20.16 13.66
N GLN A 305 -3.47 18.89 13.23
CA GLN A 305 -4.20 17.83 13.90
C GLN A 305 -3.69 17.63 15.34
N LYS A 306 -2.37 17.49 15.52
CA LYS A 306 -1.77 17.35 16.86
C LYS A 306 -2.04 18.54 17.78
N LEU A 307 -1.97 19.77 17.26
CA LEU A 307 -2.28 20.99 18.03
C LEU A 307 -3.76 21.01 18.46
N LYS A 308 -4.68 20.67 17.55
CA LYS A 308 -6.11 20.58 17.87
C LYS A 308 -6.40 19.50 18.91
N SER A 309 -5.79 18.32 18.79
CA SER A 309 -5.92 17.23 19.77
C SER A 309 -5.36 17.60 21.14
N ARG A 310 -4.27 18.39 21.20
CA ARG A 310 -3.69 18.87 22.45
C ARG A 310 -4.57 19.91 23.14
N ASN A 311 -5.26 20.76 22.37
CA ASN A 311 -6.20 21.75 22.89
C ASN A 311 -7.55 21.13 23.34
N GLN A 312 -7.86 19.91 22.93
CA GLN A 312 -9.10 19.20 23.28
C GLN A 312 -8.97 18.29 24.51
N LYS A 313 -7.78 18.06 25.06
CA LYS A 313 -7.65 17.42 26.38
C LYS A 313 -8.06 18.45 27.44
N PRO A 314 -9.14 18.23 28.23
CA PRO A 314 -9.35 19.03 29.41
C PRO A 314 -8.14 18.86 30.32
N LYS A 315 -7.64 19.96 30.89
CA LYS A 315 -6.71 19.89 32.00
C LYS A 315 -7.46 19.23 33.15
N SER A 316 -7.36 17.91 33.27
CA SER A 316 -7.73 17.21 34.51
C SER A 316 -6.69 17.63 35.55
N LEU A 317 -7.08 18.58 36.38
CA LEU A 317 -6.40 18.95 37.62
C LEU A 317 -7.03 18.14 38.75
#